data_AF-A0A7S2PYU3-F1
#
_entry.id   AF-A0A7S2PYU3-F1
#
_cell.length_a   1.000
_cell.length_b   1.000
_cell.length_c   1.000
_cell.angle_alpha   90.00
_cell.angle_beta   90.00
_cell.angle_gamma   90.00
#
_symmetry.space_group_name_H-M   'P 1'
#
loop_
_entity.id
_entity.type
_entity.pdbx_description
1 polymer ?
#
loop_
_entity_poly.entity_id
_entity_poly.type
_entity_poly.pdbx_seq_one_letter_code
_entity_poly.pdbx_strand_id
1 'polypeptide(L)'
;MVLTGAISLLSMYVWFDFTARNTPHSSPWEVSPGLCCYVDFAVSVIFFSEWLNRCYFGGWQYVADSDFYIDLAAWGFGFLHLMCFLLSPGFAESPDADWLRAACVLRICKLERYFRCYRDLVAICWKRRHLLTAPGII
;
A
#
# COMPACT_ATOMS: atom_id res chain seq x y z
N MET A 1 6.50 -6.25 8.14
CA MET A 1 6.74 -5.86 6.73
C MET A 1 5.95 -6.75 5.78
N VAL A 2 6.24 -8.04 5.57
CA VAL A 2 5.50 -8.91 4.61
C VAL A 2 3.96 -8.72 4.60
N LEU A 3 3.34 -8.61 5.77
CA LEU A 3 1.90 -8.34 5.91
C LEU A 3 1.44 -7.03 5.24
N THR A 4 2.18 -5.92 5.37
CA THR A 4 1.77 -4.63 4.78
C THR A 4 1.88 -4.64 3.27
N GLY A 5 2.85 -5.36 2.71
CA GLY A 5 2.95 -5.59 1.26
C GLY A 5 1.77 -6.43 0.74
N ALA A 6 1.45 -7.53 1.41
CA ALA A 6 0.30 -8.38 1.06
C ALA A 6 -1.03 -7.61 1.13
N ILE A 7 -1.25 -6.81 2.17
CA ILE A 7 -2.46 -6.00 2.34
C ILE A 7 -2.53 -4.87 1.30
N SER A 8 -1.38 -4.27 0.92
CA SER A 8 -1.33 -3.31 -0.18
C SER A 8 -1.87 -3.94 -1.47
N LEU A 9 -1.31 -5.11 -1.84
CA LEU A 9 -1.70 -5.86 -3.03
C LEU A 9 -3.16 -6.30 -2.99
N LEU A 10 -3.66 -6.72 -1.82
CA LEU A 10 -5.07 -7.07 -1.64
C LEU A 10 -5.99 -5.87 -1.91
N SER A 11 -5.67 -4.68 -1.38
CA SER A 11 -6.48 -3.48 -1.67
C SER A 11 -6.47 -3.12 -3.16
N MET A 12 -5.33 -3.28 -3.84
CA MET A 12 -5.22 -3.05 -5.28
C MET A 12 -6.03 -4.07 -6.08
N TYR A 13 -6.01 -5.33 -5.66
CA TYR A 13 -6.81 -6.38 -6.28
C TYR A 13 -8.30 -6.06 -6.19
N VAL A 14 -8.79 -5.66 -5.02
CA VAL A 14 -10.19 -5.24 -4.81
C VAL A 14 -10.55 -4.05 -5.71
N TRP A 15 -9.63 -3.09 -5.87
CA TRP A 15 -9.81 -1.95 -6.78
C TRP A 15 -9.86 -2.37 -8.26
N PHE A 16 -8.96 -3.25 -8.70
CA PHE A 16 -8.98 -3.76 -10.06
C PHE A 16 -10.26 -4.53 -10.37
N ASP A 17 -10.73 -5.34 -9.42
CA ASP A 17 -11.97 -6.10 -9.58
C ASP A 17 -13.19 -5.16 -9.66
N PHE A 18 -13.23 -4.13 -8.82
CA PHE A 18 -14.24 -3.07 -8.89
C PHE A 18 -14.23 -2.36 -10.25
N THR A 19 -13.06 -2.04 -10.79
CA THR A 19 -12.93 -1.36 -12.09
C THR A 19 -13.32 -2.30 -13.24
N ALA A 20 -13.03 -3.60 -13.11
CA ALA A 20 -13.33 -4.62 -14.09
C ALA A 20 -14.80 -5.07 -14.12
N ARG A 21 -15.63 -4.64 -13.15
CA ARG A 21 -17.05 -5.06 -13.04
C ARG A 21 -17.90 -4.86 -14.30
N ASN A 22 -17.54 -3.89 -15.13
CA ASN A 22 -18.24 -3.57 -16.38
C ASN A 22 -17.59 -4.23 -17.62
N THR A 23 -16.61 -5.12 -17.43
CA THR A 23 -15.89 -5.79 -18.50
C THR A 23 -16.34 -7.26 -18.62
N PRO A 24 -16.12 -7.92 -19.76
CA PRO A 24 -16.46 -9.33 -19.96
C PRO A 24 -15.70 -10.31 -19.03
N HIS A 25 -14.68 -9.82 -18.32
CA HIS A 25 -13.82 -10.59 -17.43
C HIS A 25 -14.07 -10.28 -15.95
N SER A 26 -15.26 -9.79 -15.61
CA SER A 26 -15.61 -9.52 -14.21
C SER A 26 -15.58 -10.80 -13.38
N SER A 27 -15.08 -10.67 -12.15
CA SER A 27 -15.22 -11.69 -11.12
C SER A 27 -16.70 -12.06 -10.90
N PRO A 28 -17.01 -13.32 -10.55
CA PRO A 28 -18.37 -13.70 -10.15
C PRO A 28 -18.82 -13.01 -8.85
N TRP A 29 -17.90 -12.38 -8.12
CA TRP A 29 -18.17 -11.63 -6.90
C TRP A 29 -18.28 -10.14 -7.23
N GLU A 30 -19.45 -9.55 -6.99
CA GLU A 30 -19.65 -8.13 -7.21
C GLU A 30 -19.04 -7.31 -6.06
N VAL A 31 -17.97 -6.57 -6.36
CA VAL A 31 -17.38 -5.63 -5.41
C VAL A 31 -18.22 -4.35 -5.38
N SER A 32 -18.89 -4.11 -4.26
CA SER A 32 -19.67 -2.88 -4.07
C SER A 32 -18.75 -1.67 -3.80
N PRO A 33 -19.19 -0.44 -4.14
CA PRO A 33 -18.44 0.78 -3.81
C PRO A 33 -18.11 0.89 -2.32
N GLY A 34 -19.06 0.51 -1.46
CA GLY A 34 -18.86 0.49 -0.02
C GLY A 34 -17.78 -0.51 0.42
N LEU A 35 -17.72 -1.70 -0.18
CA LEU A 35 -16.67 -2.67 0.12
C LEU A 35 -15.28 -2.12 -0.22
N CYS A 36 -15.11 -1.47 -1.38
CA CYS A 36 -13.86 -0.77 -1.72
C CYS A 36 -13.48 0.25 -0.65
N CYS A 37 -14.42 1.10 -0.23
CA CYS A 37 -14.17 2.11 0.81
C CYS A 37 -13.71 1.49 2.14
N TYR A 38 -14.37 0.41 2.58
CA TYR A 38 -14.01 -0.26 3.83
C TYR A 38 -12.64 -0.94 3.76
N VAL A 39 -12.34 -1.62 2.65
CA VAL A 39 -11.02 -2.22 2.43
C VAL A 39 -9.95 -1.13 2.43
N ASP A 40 -10.17 -0.05 1.70
CA ASP A 40 -9.24 1.07 1.66
C ASP A 40 -9.01 1.68 3.04
N PHE A 41 -10.07 1.88 3.81
CA PHE A 41 -9.93 2.40 5.17
C PHE A 41 -9.15 1.44 6.07
N ALA A 42 -9.46 0.14 6.05
CA ALA A 42 -8.78 -0.86 6.86
C ALA A 42 -7.27 -0.88 6.57
N VAL A 43 -6.88 -0.83 5.30
CA VAL A 43 -5.48 -0.73 4.89
C VAL A 43 -4.85 0.59 5.36
N SER A 44 -5.57 1.70 5.24
CA SER A 44 -5.12 3.01 5.72
C SER A 44 -4.86 3.03 7.22
N VAL A 45 -5.70 2.40 8.05
CA VAL A 45 -5.47 2.31 9.51
C VAL A 45 -4.15 1.60 9.81
N ILE A 46 -3.88 0.48 9.13
CA ILE A 46 -2.64 -0.28 9.31
C ILE A 46 -1.44 0.58 8.91
N PHE A 47 -1.53 1.31 7.79
CA PHE A 47 -0.45 2.19 7.34
C PHE A 47 -0.25 3.40 8.22
N PHE A 48 -1.32 3.94 8.79
CA PHE A 48 -1.25 5.03 9.75
C PHE A 48 -0.55 4.58 11.03
N SER A 49 -0.89 3.41 11.56
CA SER A 49 -0.20 2.83 12.72
C SER A 49 1.29 2.60 12.44
N GLU A 50 1.63 2.11 11.25
CA GLU A 50 3.02 1.94 10.82
C GLU A 50 3.77 3.27 10.69
N TRP A 51 3.12 4.29 10.11
CA TRP A 51 3.67 5.64 9.97
C TRP A 51 3.92 6.29 11.34
N LEU A 52 2.96 6.21 12.27
CA LEU A 52 3.14 6.69 13.65
C LEU A 52 4.31 6.01 14.35
N ASN A 53 4.43 4.68 14.18
CA ASN A 53 5.55 3.93 14.75
C ASN A 53 6.90 4.43 14.23
N ARG A 54 6.98 4.77 12.94
CA ARG A 54 8.21 5.33 12.33
C ARG A 54 8.47 6.77 12.74
N CYS A 55 7.44 7.60 12.87
CA CYS A 55 7.59 8.94 13.43
C CYS A 55 8.17 8.87 14.85
N TYR A 56 7.69 7.92 15.66
CA TYR A 56 8.16 7.72 17.02
C TYR A 56 9.63 7.27 17.08
N PHE A 57 10.02 6.26 16.30
CA PHE A 57 11.38 5.71 16.36
C PHE A 57 12.41 6.44 15.47
N GLY A 58 11.99 7.05 14.37
CA GLY A 58 12.85 7.73 13.40
C GLY A 58 13.04 9.23 13.66
N GLY A 59 12.15 9.85 14.44
CA GLY A 59 12.22 11.27 14.78
C GLY A 59 12.29 12.19 13.55
N TRP A 60 13.04 13.29 13.67
CA TRP A 60 13.16 14.31 12.61
C TRP A 60 13.85 13.84 11.33
N GLN A 61 14.72 12.83 11.42
CA GLN A 61 15.41 12.29 10.24
C GLN A 61 14.42 11.63 9.28
N TYR A 62 13.41 10.95 9.81
CA TYR A 62 12.37 10.34 9.00
C TYR A 62 11.52 11.38 8.26
N VAL A 63 11.20 12.51 8.89
CA VAL A 63 10.42 13.60 8.28
C VAL A 63 11.13 14.20 7.05
N ALA A 64 12.47 14.21 7.05
CA ALA A 64 13.26 14.69 5.92
C ALA A 64 13.41 13.65 4.79
N ASP A 65 13.03 12.39 5.01
CA ASP A 65 13.11 11.33 4.02
C ASP A 65 11.90 11.35 3.08
N SER A 66 12.13 11.09 1.80
CA SER A 66 11.11 10.78 0.79
C SER A 66 10.09 9.72 1.27
N ASP A 67 10.53 8.76 2.08
CA ASP A 67 9.69 7.69 2.63
C ASP A 67 8.53 8.22 3.48
N PHE A 68 8.72 9.35 4.17
CA PHE A 68 7.67 9.99 4.97
C PHE A 68 6.49 10.42 4.11
N TYR A 69 6.76 11.04 2.96
CA TYR A 69 5.72 11.53 2.05
C TYR A 69 4.98 10.38 1.36
N ILE A 70 5.69 9.30 1.03
CA ILE A 70 5.07 8.08 0.49
C ILE A 70 4.13 7.46 1.52
N ASP A 71 4.59 7.34 2.77
CA ASP A 71 3.75 6.78 3.84
C ASP A 71 2.53 7.67 4.11
N LEU A 72 2.71 9.00 4.12
CA LEU A 72 1.64 9.98 4.30
C LEU A 72 0.56 9.86 3.21
N ALA A 73 0.97 9.78 1.93
CA ALA A 73 0.06 9.60 0.82
C ALA A 73 -0.66 8.24 0.89
N ALA A 74 0.06 7.17 1.23
CA ALA A 74 -0.45 5.80 1.24
C ALA A 74 -1.60 5.59 2.23
N TRP A 75 -1.53 6.18 3.43
CA TRP A 75 -2.64 6.12 4.39
C TRP A 75 -3.67 7.23 4.18
N GLY A 76 -3.25 8.42 3.76
CA GLY A 76 -4.10 9.59 3.63
C GLY A 76 -5.26 9.40 2.65
N PHE A 77 -5.00 8.85 1.45
CA PHE A 77 -6.04 8.71 0.43
C PHE A 77 -7.16 7.75 0.83
N GLY A 78 -6.86 6.61 1.47
CA GLY A 78 -7.94 5.71 1.92
C GLY A 78 -8.71 6.24 3.13
N PHE A 79 -8.09 7.08 3.95
CA PHE A 79 -8.81 7.79 5.00
C PHE A 79 -9.78 8.80 4.39
N LEU A 80 -9.30 9.61 3.44
CA LEU A 80 -10.13 10.55 2.68
C LEU A 80 -11.26 9.84 1.93
N HIS A 81 -10.99 8.67 1.35
CA HIS A 81 -12.00 7.86 0.65
C HIS A 81 -13.18 7.51 1.56
N LEU A 82 -12.91 7.04 2.79
CA LEU A 82 -13.99 6.79 3.76
C LEU A 82 -14.67 8.08 4.20
N MET A 83 -13.94 9.17 4.45
CA MET A 83 -14.55 10.44 4.86
C MET A 83 -15.51 10.97 3.78
N CYS A 84 -15.12 10.91 2.50
CA CYS A 84 -16.01 11.24 1.39
C CYS A 84 -17.24 10.34 1.36
N PHE A 85 -17.08 9.03 1.58
CA PHE A 85 -18.19 8.08 1.63
C PHE A 85 -19.18 8.37 2.76
N LEU A 86 -18.70 8.74 3.96
CA LEU A 86 -19.56 9.03 5.11
C LEU A 86 -20.24 10.41 5.00
N LEU A 87 -19.53 11.42 4.50
CA LEU A 87 -20.03 12.80 4.44
C LEU A 87 -20.88 13.07 3.20
N SER A 88 -20.61 12.38 2.09
CA SER A 88 -21.34 12.52 0.84
C SER A 88 -21.36 11.18 0.08
N PRO A 89 -22.24 10.24 0.48
CA PRO A 89 -22.32 8.92 -0.16
C PRO A 89 -22.51 9.01 -1.68
N GLY A 90 -23.36 9.96 -2.12
CA GLY A 90 -23.62 10.18 -3.54
C GLY A 90 -22.39 10.65 -4.33
N PHE A 91 -21.47 11.41 -3.72
CA PHE A 91 -20.20 11.77 -4.35
C PHE A 91 -19.25 10.58 -4.39
N ALA A 92 -19.12 9.85 -3.28
CA ALA A 92 -18.20 8.72 -3.22
C ALA A 92 -18.57 7.59 -4.17
N GLU A 93 -19.84 7.48 -4.57
CA GLU A 93 -20.30 6.53 -5.61
C GLU A 93 -20.19 7.09 -7.03
N SER A 94 -20.12 8.41 -7.20
CA SER A 94 -20.08 9.05 -8.52
C SER A 94 -18.73 8.84 -9.23
N PRO A 95 -18.70 8.97 -10.57
CA PRO A 95 -17.45 8.95 -11.35
C PRO A 95 -16.48 10.06 -10.95
N ASP A 96 -16.98 11.16 -10.38
CA ASP A 96 -16.15 12.28 -9.93
C ASP A 96 -15.23 11.90 -8.76
N ALA A 97 -15.50 10.79 -8.06
CA ALA A 97 -14.64 10.25 -7.02
C ALA A 97 -13.62 9.21 -7.53
N ASP A 98 -13.61 8.84 -8.82
CA ASP A 98 -12.71 7.80 -9.34
C ASP A 98 -11.23 8.15 -9.18
N TRP A 99 -10.87 9.44 -9.20
CA TRP A 99 -9.50 9.88 -8.93
C TRP A 99 -9.05 9.53 -7.50
N LEU A 100 -9.97 9.56 -6.53
CA LEU A 100 -9.67 9.27 -5.12
C LEU A 100 -9.43 7.77 -4.92
N ARG A 101 -10.23 6.96 -5.61
CA ARG A 101 -10.06 5.50 -5.64
C ARG A 101 -8.77 5.12 -6.36
N ALA A 102 -8.48 5.76 -7.50
CA ALA A 102 -7.22 5.59 -8.21
C ALA A 102 -6.01 6.06 -7.37
N ALA A 103 -6.15 7.10 -6.56
CA ALA A 103 -5.09 7.55 -5.67
C ALA A 103 -4.74 6.51 -4.59
N CYS A 104 -5.68 5.64 -4.20
CA CYS A 104 -5.40 4.53 -3.29
C CYS A 104 -4.42 3.49 -3.90
N VAL A 105 -4.27 3.45 -5.22
CA VAL A 105 -3.27 2.63 -5.93
C VAL A 105 -1.84 3.10 -5.63
N LEU A 106 -1.63 4.38 -5.27
CA LEU A 106 -0.31 4.92 -4.90
C LEU A 106 0.33 4.20 -3.71
N ARG A 107 -0.45 3.42 -2.95
CA ARG A 107 0.06 2.49 -1.94
C ARG A 107 1.06 1.48 -2.48
N ILE A 108 1.03 1.17 -3.78
CA ILE A 108 2.06 0.32 -4.41
C ILE A 108 3.46 0.90 -4.27
N CYS A 109 3.59 2.22 -4.13
CA CYS A 109 4.89 2.85 -3.87
C CYS A 109 5.50 2.38 -2.55
N LYS A 110 4.70 1.89 -1.58
CA LYS A 110 5.25 1.20 -0.40
C LYS A 110 6.02 -0.07 -0.75
N LEU A 111 5.72 -0.71 -1.89
CA LEU A 111 6.50 -1.86 -2.38
C LEU A 111 7.93 -1.48 -2.77
N GLU A 112 8.17 -0.22 -3.17
CA GLU A 112 9.53 0.28 -3.47
C GLU A 112 10.50 0.05 -2.30
N ARG A 113 10.00 0.17 -1.07
CA ARG A 113 10.80 -0.05 0.14
C ARG A 113 11.28 -1.49 0.26
N TYR A 114 10.51 -2.46 -0.24
CA TYR A 114 10.93 -3.87 -0.30
C TYR A 114 12.05 -4.07 -1.31
N PHE A 115 12.01 -3.35 -2.43
CA PHE A 115 13.10 -3.38 -3.40
C PHE A 115 14.39 -2.80 -2.83
N ARG A 116 14.32 -1.74 -1.99
CA ARG A 116 15.51 -1.24 -1.26
C ARG A 116 16.07 -2.29 -0.30
N CYS A 117 15.22 -2.92 0.52
CA CYS A 117 15.67 -4.02 1.39
C CYS A 117 16.28 -5.18 0.60
N TYR A 118 15.69 -5.54 -0.54
CA TYR A 118 16.21 -6.59 -1.40
C TYR A 118 17.57 -6.22 -2.01
N ARG A 119 17.71 -4.98 -2.52
CA ARG A 119 18.96 -4.44 -3.02
C ARG A 119 20.06 -4.47 -1.96
N ASP A 120 19.74 -4.04 -0.75
CA ASP A 120 20.70 -3.98 0.35
C ASP A 120 21.10 -5.40 0.80
N LEU A 121 20.16 -6.35 0.81
CA LEU A 121 20.43 -7.77 1.04
C LEU A 121 21.37 -8.35 -0.02
N VAL A 122 21.09 -8.10 -1.31
CA VAL A 122 21.94 -8.53 -2.42
C VAL A 122 23.33 -7.93 -2.31
N ALA A 123 23.45 -6.66 -1.93
CA ALA A 123 24.75 -6.01 -1.72
C ALA A 123 25.55 -6.64 -0.57
N ILE A 124 24.87 -7.04 0.52
CA ILE A 124 25.49 -7.75 1.65
C ILE A 124 25.96 -9.15 1.21
N CYS A 125 25.09 -9.91 0.53
CA CYS A 125 25.42 -11.24 -0.02
C CYS A 125 26.62 -11.16 -0.97
N TRP A 126 26.66 -10.14 -1.83
CA TRP A 126 27.76 -9.93 -2.76
C TRP A 126 29.08 -9.64 -2.05
N LYS A 127 29.07 -8.74 -1.06
CA LYS A 127 30.26 -8.41 -0.24
C LYS A 127 30.78 -9.63 0.54
N ARG A 128 29.87 -10.48 1.03
CA ARG A 128 30.21 -11.68 1.82
C ARG A 128 30.22 -12.98 0.99
N ARG A 129 30.27 -12.90 -0.34
CA ARG A 129 30.22 -14.07 -1.24
C ARG A 129 31.26 -15.15 -0.93
N HIS A 130 32.43 -14.75 -0.42
CA HIS A 130 33.52 -15.66 -0.06
C HIS A 130 33.18 -16.56 1.14
N LEU A 131 32.32 -16.11 2.05
CA LEU A 131 31.82 -16.93 3.17
C LEU A 131 30.74 -17.90 2.70
N LEU A 132 29.95 -17.51 1.70
CA LEU A 132 28.87 -18.32 1.13
C LEU A 132 29.37 -19.40 0.15
N THR A 133 30.62 -19.30 -0.31
CA THR A 133 31.26 -20.24 -1.25
C THR A 133 32.33 -21.10 -0.57
N ALA A 134 32.48 -21.00 0.76
CA ALA A 134 33.42 -21.83 1.50
C ALA A 134 32.98 -23.31 1.45
N PRO A 135 33.83 -24.22 0.97
CA PRO A 135 33.52 -25.64 0.93
C PRO A 135 33.49 -26.19 2.36
N GLY A 136 32.30 -26.43 2.91
CA GLY A 136 32.15 -26.96 4.26
C GLY A 136 30.82 -26.66 4.98
N ILE A 137 29.91 -25.91 4.36
CA ILE A 137 28.56 -25.65 4.89
C ILE A 137 27.51 -26.17 3.89
N ILE A 138 27.56 -27.46 3.57
CA ILE A 138 26.43 -28.29 3.12
C ILE A 138 26.69 -29.70 3.64
#